data_AF-A0A2D6XJ07-F1
#
_entry.id   AF-A0A2D6XJ07-F1
#
_cell.length_a   1.000
_cell.length_b   1.000
_cell.length_c   1.000
_cell.angle_alpha   90.00
_cell.angle_beta   90.00
_cell.angle_gamma   90.00
#
_symmetry.space_group_name_H-M   'P 1'
#
loop_
_entity.id
_entity.type
_entity.pdbx_description
1 polymer ?
#
loop_
_entity_poly.entity_id
_entity_poly.type
_entity_poly.pdbx_seq_one_letter_code
_entity_poly.pdbx_strand_id
1 'polypeptide(L)'
;MAAYAETVTLDHRKAIKLGGSLAVLTGRCNITNYNTTVAEITDITGHFQNDPIVICSGVSESGYLVHWDRTNKGFKAFYPTIAAAAHDHDFVVGSGTIGSNMEIGLDVDTDSGKVEGGTGITAERTLSANTPVATDGAITAAAGTEVANDVDIGEVQFIAVGIV
;
A
#
# COMPACT_ATOMS: atom_id res chain seq x y z
N MET A 1 -9.92 7.04 25.21
CA MET A 1 -9.63 7.94 24.09
C MET A 1 -8.18 7.70 23.74
N ALA A 2 -7.91 7.06 22.60
CA ALA A 2 -6.54 6.83 22.19
C ALA A 2 -5.97 8.18 21.75
N ALA A 3 -4.91 8.62 22.43
CA ALA A 3 -4.21 9.85 22.12
C ALA A 3 -3.47 9.63 20.79
N TYR A 4 -4.06 10.15 19.73
CA TYR A 4 -3.32 10.49 18.52
C TYR A 4 -2.20 11.44 18.96
N ALA A 5 -0.95 11.12 18.60
CA ALA A 5 0.19 11.99 18.89
C ALA A 5 0.58 12.71 17.61
N GLU A 6 -0.16 13.76 17.31
CA GLU A 6 0.09 14.65 16.20
C GLU A 6 0.66 15.99 16.63
N THR A 7 1.39 16.63 15.72
CA THR A 7 1.81 18.01 15.87
C THR A 7 1.57 18.74 14.57
N VAL A 8 0.66 19.72 14.60
CA VAL A 8 0.35 20.57 13.46
C VAL A 8 1.25 21.80 13.49
N THR A 9 2.04 21.99 12.43
CA THR A 9 2.84 23.18 12.20
C THR A 9 2.25 23.96 11.04
N LEU A 10 1.67 25.13 11.34
CA LEU A 10 1.04 25.99 10.35
C LEU A 10 2.07 26.94 9.74
N ASP A 11 2.01 27.16 8.42
CA ASP A 11 2.86 28.15 7.75
C ASP A 11 2.46 29.58 8.15
N HIS A 12 1.19 29.76 8.50
CA HIS A 12 0.61 31.01 8.96
C HIS A 12 -0.19 30.78 10.24
N ARG A 13 -0.12 31.72 11.20
CA ARG A 13 -0.84 31.61 12.49
C ARG A 13 -2.38 31.53 12.36
N LYS A 14 -2.93 31.91 11.20
CA LYS A 14 -4.36 31.93 10.91
C LYS A 14 -4.58 31.63 9.42
N ALA A 15 -5.77 31.15 9.09
CA ALA A 15 -6.20 31.00 7.70
C ALA A 15 -6.17 32.34 6.96
N ILE A 16 -5.57 32.35 5.77
CA ILE A 16 -5.46 33.50 4.88
C ILE A 16 -6.73 33.62 4.05
N LYS A 17 -7.38 34.78 4.11
CA LYS A 17 -8.58 35.06 3.30
C LYS A 17 -8.22 35.19 1.82
N LEU A 18 -8.95 34.47 0.98
CA LEU A 18 -8.85 34.55 -0.49
C LEU A 18 -9.90 35.50 -1.09
N GLY A 19 -10.89 35.92 -0.29
CA GLY A 19 -11.96 36.83 -0.69
C GLY A 19 -13.27 36.47 0.00
N GLY A 20 -14.06 37.47 0.41
CA GLY A 20 -15.30 37.24 1.16
C GLY A 20 -15.05 36.47 2.47
N SER A 21 -15.80 35.38 2.67
CA SER A 21 -15.66 34.48 3.82
C SER A 21 -14.79 33.24 3.53
N LEU A 22 -14.22 33.10 2.32
CA LEU A 22 -13.37 31.97 1.98
C LEU A 22 -11.93 32.22 2.43
N ALA A 23 -11.32 31.22 3.07
CA ALA A 23 -9.92 31.26 3.46
C ALA A 23 -9.21 29.91 3.24
N VAL A 24 -7.88 29.99 3.26
CA VAL A 24 -6.96 28.87 3.10
C VAL A 24 -6.03 28.77 4.29
N LEU A 25 -5.73 27.55 4.73
CA LEU A 25 -4.73 27.24 5.74
C LEU A 25 -3.78 26.21 5.15
N THR A 26 -2.47 26.46 5.27
CA THR A 26 -1.44 25.52 4.81
C THR A 26 -0.54 25.17 5.99
N GLY A 27 0.00 23.97 5.94
CA GLY A 27 0.93 23.51 6.96
C GLY A 27 1.27 22.05 6.83
N ARG A 28 1.80 21.52 7.92
CA ARG A 28 2.30 20.16 8.03
C ARG A 28 1.80 19.53 9.31
N CYS A 29 1.52 18.24 9.27
CA CYS A 29 1.10 17.46 10.41
C CYS A 29 2.06 16.29 10.57
N ASN A 30 2.80 16.25 11.68
CA ASN A 30 3.64 15.12 12.03
C ASN A 30 2.85 14.14 12.89
N ILE A 31 2.72 12.88 12.46
CA ILE A 31 1.87 11.87 13.09
C ILE A 31 2.77 10.76 13.63
N THR A 32 3.16 10.89 14.89
CA THR A 32 4.13 9.98 15.54
C THR A 32 3.49 8.75 16.17
N ASN A 33 2.18 8.81 16.45
CA ASN A 33 1.39 7.67 16.91
C ASN A 33 0.00 7.70 16.25
N TYR A 34 -0.18 6.85 15.23
CA TYR A 34 -1.43 6.67 14.53
C TYR A 34 -2.45 5.81 15.31
N ASN A 35 -3.73 6.13 15.17
CA ASN A 35 -4.82 5.29 15.64
C ASN A 35 -5.92 5.18 14.58
N THR A 36 -6.45 3.98 14.38
CA THR A 36 -7.58 3.71 13.48
C THR A 36 -8.88 4.41 13.89
N THR A 37 -9.05 4.67 15.19
CA THR A 37 -10.09 5.56 15.70
C THR A 37 -9.53 6.98 15.76
N VAL A 38 -9.62 7.67 14.63
CA VAL A 38 -9.07 9.02 14.48
C VAL A 38 -9.86 10.03 15.33
N ALA A 39 -9.14 10.91 16.02
CA ALA A 39 -9.72 12.06 16.72
C ALA A 39 -9.69 13.31 15.83
N GLU A 40 -10.59 14.26 16.10
CA GLU A 40 -10.63 15.54 15.38
C GLU A 40 -9.34 16.33 15.61
N ILE A 41 -8.67 16.73 14.52
CA ILE A 41 -7.48 17.60 14.56
C ILE A 41 -7.94 19.06 14.63
N THR A 42 -8.20 19.53 15.84
CA THR A 42 -8.74 20.87 16.10
C THR A 42 -7.80 22.00 15.68
N ASP A 43 -6.50 21.74 15.61
CA ASP A 43 -5.50 22.69 15.10
C ASP A 43 -5.67 23.00 13.60
N ILE A 44 -6.47 22.20 12.88
CA ILE A 44 -6.88 22.47 11.50
C ILE A 44 -8.34 22.96 11.47
N THR A 45 -9.26 22.19 12.04
CA THR A 45 -10.71 22.48 11.93
C THR A 45 -11.13 23.72 12.71
N GLY A 46 -10.47 24.03 13.83
CA GLY A 46 -10.78 25.18 14.68
C GLY A 46 -10.53 26.54 14.02
N HIS A 47 -9.89 26.58 12.84
CA HIS A 47 -9.72 27.79 12.06
C HIS A 47 -10.93 28.14 11.17
N PHE A 48 -11.90 27.24 11.03
CA PHE A 48 -13.02 27.37 10.10
C PHE A 48 -14.36 27.27 10.84
N GLN A 49 -15.39 27.95 10.30
CA GLN A 49 -16.75 27.91 10.85
C GLN A 49 -17.44 26.56 10.57
N ASN A 50 -17.06 25.91 9.46
CA ASN A 50 -17.60 24.63 8.99
C ASN A 50 -16.45 23.68 8.64
N ASP A 51 -16.78 22.41 8.36
CA ASP A 51 -15.81 21.40 7.96
C ASP A 51 -15.04 21.80 6.69
N PRO A 52 -13.71 22.02 6.78
CA PRO A 52 -12.92 22.39 5.62
C PRO A 52 -12.73 21.21 4.67
N ILE A 53 -12.44 21.53 3.42
CA ILE A 53 -11.88 20.58 2.46
C ILE A 53 -10.36 20.57 2.69
N VAL A 54 -9.80 19.43 3.07
CA VAL A 54 -8.37 19.27 3.28
C VAL A 54 -7.78 18.37 2.19
N ILE A 55 -6.74 18.85 1.54
CA ILE A 55 -5.96 18.17 0.51
C ILE A 55 -4.57 17.92 1.10
N CYS A 56 -4.10 16.67 1.09
CA CYS A 56 -2.80 16.26 1.61
C CYS A 56 -1.82 15.92 0.48
N SER A 57 -0.52 15.79 0.80
CA SER A 57 0.58 15.43 -0.12
C SER A 57 0.47 14.06 -0.79
N GLY A 58 -0.62 13.32 -0.58
CA GLY A 58 -0.88 11.98 -1.10
C GLY A 58 -0.07 10.89 -0.41
N VAL A 59 1.22 11.13 -0.17
CA VAL A 59 2.14 10.24 0.54
C VAL A 59 2.80 11.00 1.71
N SER A 60 2.96 10.33 2.86
CA SER A 60 3.70 10.86 4.00
C SER A 60 5.22 10.68 3.85
N GLU A 61 6.00 11.32 4.72
CA GLU A 61 7.47 11.14 4.76
C GLU A 61 7.87 9.67 4.97
N SER A 62 7.10 8.91 5.76
CA SER A 62 7.34 7.49 6.01
C SER A 62 6.76 6.56 4.93
N GLY A 63 6.23 7.09 3.82
CA GLY A 63 5.81 6.29 2.66
C GLY A 63 4.37 5.76 2.71
N TYR A 64 3.53 6.27 3.60
CA TYR A 64 2.12 5.87 3.70
C TYR A 64 1.24 6.71 2.80
N LEU A 65 0.19 6.12 2.23
CA LEU A 65 -0.87 6.88 1.55
C LEU A 65 -1.73 7.56 2.60
N VAL A 66 -1.94 8.86 2.47
CA VAL A 66 -2.69 9.64 3.46
C VAL A 66 -3.92 10.30 2.83
N HIS A 67 -5.03 10.24 3.54
CA HIS A 67 -6.31 10.84 3.16
C HIS A 67 -6.94 11.57 4.34
N TRP A 68 -7.57 12.71 4.09
CA TRP A 68 -8.37 13.40 5.10
C TRP A 68 -9.78 12.79 5.21
N ASP A 69 -10.09 12.19 6.35
CA ASP A 69 -11.44 11.73 6.67
C ASP A 69 -12.29 12.91 7.15
N ARG A 70 -13.27 13.31 6.33
CA ARG A 70 -14.19 14.40 6.65
C ARG A 70 -15.14 14.08 7.80
N THR A 71 -15.40 12.80 8.08
CA THR A 71 -16.36 12.38 9.11
C THR A 71 -15.75 12.53 10.49
N ASN A 72 -14.55 11.98 10.68
CA ASN A 72 -13.83 12.04 11.95
C ASN A 72 -12.88 13.24 12.05
N LYS A 73 -12.72 14.01 10.96
CA LYS A 73 -11.93 15.24 10.86
C LYS A 73 -10.46 15.03 11.23
N GLY A 74 -9.85 14.01 10.63
CA GLY A 74 -8.43 13.72 10.83
C GLY A 74 -7.83 12.93 9.67
N PHE A 75 -6.53 12.64 9.75
CA PHE A 75 -5.83 11.89 8.71
C PHE A 75 -5.99 10.38 8.91
N LYS A 76 -6.34 9.69 7.83
CA LYS A 76 -6.25 8.24 7.70
C LYS A 76 -5.02 7.87 6.89
N ALA A 77 -4.32 6.85 7.34
CA ALA A 77 -3.14 6.32 6.68
C ALA A 77 -3.40 4.91 6.17
N PHE A 78 -2.86 4.58 5.00
CA PHE A 78 -2.99 3.28 4.36
C PHE A 78 -1.64 2.76 3.89
N TYR A 79 -1.43 1.45 4.03
CA TYR A 79 -0.31 0.77 3.40
C TYR A 79 -0.47 0.83 1.88
N PRO A 80 0.61 1.08 1.12
CA PRO A 80 0.62 0.77 -0.30
C PRO A 80 0.47 -0.74 -0.45
N THR A 81 -0.69 -1.20 -0.93
CA THR A 81 -0.92 -2.61 -1.21
C THR A 81 -0.28 -2.98 -2.54
N ILE A 82 0.72 -3.84 -2.49
CA ILE A 82 1.15 -4.62 -3.65
C ILE A 82 0.13 -5.74 -3.77
N ALA A 83 -0.77 -5.67 -4.74
CA ALA A 83 -1.47 -6.88 -5.15
C ALA A 83 -0.41 -7.81 -5.74
N ALA A 84 -0.03 -8.83 -4.98
CA ALA A 84 0.73 -9.94 -5.52
C ALA A 84 -0.17 -10.59 -6.58
N ALA A 85 0.00 -10.19 -7.84
CA ALA A 85 -0.59 -10.91 -8.95
C ALA A 85 0.09 -12.27 -8.96
N ALA A 86 -0.61 -13.29 -8.45
CA ALA A 86 -0.27 -14.67 -8.74
C ALA A 86 -0.28 -14.80 -10.27
N HIS A 87 0.90 -14.88 -10.85
CA HIS A 87 1.05 -15.25 -12.24
C HIS A 87 1.91 -16.52 -12.25
N ASP A 88 1.36 -17.56 -12.83
CA ASP A 88 2.10 -18.80 -13.05
C ASP A 88 2.98 -18.62 -14.28
N HIS A 89 4.25 -18.98 -14.15
CA HIS A 89 5.11 -19.19 -15.29
C HIS A 89 4.90 -20.61 -15.80
N ASP A 90 4.01 -20.77 -16.76
CA ASP A 90 3.85 -22.05 -17.46
C ASP A 90 4.98 -22.20 -18.48
N PHE A 91 5.93 -23.09 -18.20
CA PHE A 91 6.98 -23.45 -19.15
C PHE A 91 6.50 -24.61 -20.03
N VAL A 92 5.91 -24.28 -21.18
CA VAL A 92 5.45 -25.27 -22.14
C VAL A 92 6.61 -25.67 -23.07
N VAL A 93 7.10 -26.90 -22.93
CA VAL A 93 7.93 -27.52 -23.98
C VAL A 93 7.00 -27.93 -25.12
N GLY A 94 7.04 -27.17 -26.22
CA GLY A 94 6.24 -27.48 -27.41
C GLY A 94 6.52 -28.90 -27.93
N SER A 95 5.52 -29.56 -28.50
CA SER A 95 5.55 -30.98 -28.94
C SER A 95 6.48 -31.29 -30.13
N GLY A 96 7.49 -30.46 -30.37
CA GLY A 96 8.52 -30.70 -31.36
C GLY A 96 9.52 -31.75 -30.88
N THR A 97 10.09 -32.52 -31.81
CA THR A 97 11.20 -33.43 -31.50
C THR A 97 12.31 -32.65 -30.83
N ILE A 98 12.70 -33.05 -29.61
CA ILE A 98 13.91 -32.56 -28.96
C ILE A 98 15.08 -32.94 -29.88
N GLY A 99 15.71 -31.93 -30.50
CA GLY A 99 16.83 -32.15 -31.40
C GLY A 99 17.95 -32.92 -30.68
N SER A 100 18.72 -33.73 -31.40
CA SER A 100 19.75 -34.63 -30.87
C SER A 100 20.88 -33.93 -30.05
N ASN A 101 20.86 -32.60 -29.97
CA ASN A 101 21.83 -31.78 -29.25
C ASN A 101 21.19 -30.99 -28.08
N MET A 102 19.91 -31.22 -27.75
CA MET A 102 19.24 -30.59 -26.61
C MET A 102 19.09 -31.60 -25.47
N GLU A 103 19.78 -31.35 -24.36
CA GLU A 103 19.63 -32.07 -23.11
C GLU A 103 18.76 -31.24 -22.17
N ILE A 104 17.60 -31.79 -21.78
CA ILE A 104 16.79 -31.20 -20.69
C ILE A 104 17.27 -31.86 -19.40
N GLY A 105 18.17 -31.18 -18.69
CA GLY A 105 18.59 -31.60 -17.35
C GLY A 105 17.43 -31.42 -16.37
N LEU A 106 16.78 -32.52 -16.00
CA LEU A 106 15.83 -32.55 -14.89
C LEU A 106 16.60 -33.03 -13.66
N ASP A 107 17.10 -32.09 -12.85
CA ASP A 107 17.73 -32.44 -11.57
C ASP A 107 16.62 -32.73 -10.56
N VAL A 108 16.36 -34.03 -10.37
CA VAL A 108 15.36 -34.51 -9.45
C VAL A 108 16.00 -34.55 -8.07
N ASP A 109 15.81 -33.48 -7.30
CA ASP A 109 16.08 -33.52 -5.87
C ASP A 109 15.30 -34.70 -5.25
N THR A 110 15.97 -35.37 -4.33
CA THR A 110 15.84 -36.78 -3.96
C THR A 110 14.44 -37.29 -3.55
N ASP A 111 13.39 -36.48 -3.56
CA ASP A 111 12.07 -36.86 -3.05
C ASP A 111 10.89 -36.90 -4.05
N SER A 112 10.94 -36.34 -5.28
CA SER A 112 10.08 -36.82 -6.40
C SER A 112 10.21 -36.02 -7.70
N GLY A 113 10.55 -36.72 -8.78
CA GLY A 113 10.55 -36.25 -10.17
C GLY A 113 9.93 -37.32 -11.07
N LYS A 114 8.73 -37.10 -11.63
CA LYS A 114 8.09 -37.97 -12.63
C LYS A 114 8.42 -37.43 -14.00
N VAL A 115 8.97 -38.27 -14.85
CA VAL A 115 9.09 -38.02 -16.28
C VAL A 115 8.31 -39.15 -16.93
N GLU A 116 7.29 -38.88 -17.72
CA GLU A 116 6.58 -39.91 -18.49
C GLU A 116 6.60 -39.58 -19.97
N GLY A 117 7.08 -40.53 -20.77
CA GLY A 117 7.10 -40.39 -22.23
C GLY A 117 8.09 -41.34 -22.93
N GLY A 118 7.88 -42.65 -22.80
CA GLY A 118 8.61 -43.67 -23.55
C GLY A 118 8.34 -45.05 -22.98
N THR A 119 8.35 -46.09 -23.81
CA THR A 119 8.07 -47.50 -23.49
C THR A 119 8.96 -48.16 -22.41
N GLY A 120 9.67 -47.38 -21.60
CA GLY A 120 10.58 -47.82 -20.55
C GLY A 120 10.32 -47.25 -19.14
N ILE A 121 9.18 -46.59 -18.86
CA ILE A 121 8.90 -46.03 -17.53
C ILE A 121 7.74 -46.80 -16.88
N THR A 122 8.05 -47.56 -15.81
CA THR A 122 7.18 -48.65 -15.27
C THR A 122 6.51 -48.33 -13.93
N ALA A 123 6.46 -47.07 -13.47
CA ALA A 123 5.65 -46.71 -12.31
C ALA A 123 5.35 -45.21 -12.25
N GLU A 124 4.12 -44.90 -11.83
CA GLU A 124 3.68 -43.52 -11.61
C GLU A 124 4.22 -42.96 -10.29
N ARG A 125 4.85 -41.79 -10.32
CA ARG A 125 5.27 -41.06 -9.12
C ARG A 125 4.92 -39.57 -9.18
N THR A 126 3.76 -39.18 -8.69
CA THR A 126 3.27 -37.78 -8.68
C THR A 126 4.25 -36.83 -7.98
N LEU A 127 4.56 -35.69 -8.60
CA LEU A 127 5.21 -34.56 -7.91
C LEU A 127 4.19 -33.84 -7.03
N SER A 128 4.51 -33.68 -5.76
CA SER A 128 3.78 -32.80 -4.86
C SER A 128 4.77 -32.00 -4.03
N ALA A 129 5.14 -30.81 -4.53
CA ALA A 129 5.47 -29.64 -3.74
C ALA A 129 5.72 -28.46 -4.69
N ASN A 130 4.68 -27.65 -4.91
CA ASN A 130 4.84 -26.35 -5.53
C ASN A 130 5.44 -25.42 -4.47
N THR A 131 6.77 -25.24 -4.46
CA THR A 131 7.39 -24.20 -3.64
C THR A 131 7.57 -22.99 -4.55
N PRO A 132 6.68 -21.97 -4.49
CA PRO A 132 6.76 -20.84 -5.40
C PRO A 132 8.08 -20.10 -5.20
N VAL A 133 8.78 -19.83 -6.31
CA VAL A 133 9.90 -18.89 -6.34
C VAL A 133 9.34 -17.52 -5.96
N ALA A 134 10.01 -16.82 -5.05
CA ALA A 134 9.59 -15.50 -4.58
C ALA A 134 9.42 -14.54 -5.77
N THR A 135 8.16 -14.12 -5.98
CA THR A 135 7.72 -13.26 -7.08
C THR A 135 8.18 -11.82 -6.88
N ASP A 136 8.75 -11.22 -7.94
CA ASP A 136 8.83 -9.76 -8.06
C ASP A 136 7.44 -9.29 -8.54
N GLY A 137 6.63 -8.79 -7.58
CA GLY A 137 5.21 -8.55 -7.79
C GLY A 137 4.94 -7.34 -8.70
N ALA A 138 4.15 -7.53 -9.76
CA ALA A 138 3.63 -6.41 -10.54
C ALA A 138 2.73 -5.53 -9.66
N ILE A 139 3.03 -4.23 -9.58
CA ILE A 139 2.20 -3.24 -8.86
C ILE A 139 0.86 -3.12 -9.58
N THR A 140 -0.18 -3.80 -9.09
CA THR A 140 -1.57 -3.59 -9.51
C THR A 140 -2.31 -2.77 -8.46
N ALA A 141 -3.15 -1.83 -8.90
CA ALA A 141 -3.89 -0.94 -8.01
C ALA A 141 -4.93 -1.72 -7.19
N ALA A 142 -4.60 -1.99 -5.94
CA ALA A 142 -5.52 -2.53 -4.93
C ALA A 142 -5.94 -1.45 -3.93
N ALA A 143 -7.08 -1.65 -3.26
CA ALA A 143 -7.50 -0.78 -2.17
C ALA A 143 -6.46 -0.89 -1.03
N GLY A 144 -5.92 0.26 -0.61
CA GLY A 144 -4.98 0.31 0.51
C GLY A 144 -5.60 -0.26 1.78
N THR A 145 -4.81 -1.01 2.54
CA THR A 145 -5.21 -1.48 3.88
C THR A 145 -4.89 -0.39 4.89
N GLU A 146 -5.84 -0.04 5.76
CA GLU A 146 -5.62 0.99 6.79
C GLU A 146 -4.46 0.58 7.72
N VAL A 147 -3.62 1.55 8.09
CA VAL A 147 -2.47 1.31 8.96
C VAL A 147 -2.92 0.89 10.37
N ALA A 148 -2.18 0.01 11.01
CA ALA A 148 -2.47 -0.42 12.38
C ALA A 148 -2.22 0.70 13.40
N ASN A 149 -2.77 0.55 14.61
CA ASN A 149 -2.51 1.48 15.71
C ASN A 149 -1.02 1.50 16.10
N ASP A 150 -0.59 2.60 16.72
CA ASP A 150 0.76 2.78 17.28
C ASP A 150 1.89 2.77 16.23
N VAL A 151 1.57 3.19 15.01
CA VAL A 151 2.53 3.34 13.91
C VAL A 151 2.89 4.82 13.71
N ASP A 152 4.17 5.09 13.48
CA ASP A 152 4.68 6.40 13.08
C ASP A 152 4.48 6.60 11.57
N ILE A 153 3.62 7.54 11.20
CA ILE A 153 3.30 7.86 9.79
C ILE A 153 4.22 8.95 9.25
N GLY A 154 4.92 9.66 10.14
CA GLY A 154 5.76 10.81 9.80
C GLY A 154 4.98 12.06 9.40
N GLU A 155 5.64 12.93 8.65
CA GLU A 155 5.09 14.23 8.24
C GLU A 155 4.16 14.12 7.02
N VAL A 156 3.05 14.87 7.06
CA VAL A 156 2.10 15.04 5.96
C VAL A 156 1.87 16.52 5.73
N GLN A 157 2.08 16.99 4.49
CA GLN A 157 1.78 18.37 4.12
C GLN A 157 0.31 18.49 3.72
N PHE A 158 -0.33 19.61 4.03
CA PHE A 158 -1.74 19.82 3.70
C PHE A 158 -2.08 21.26 3.30
N ILE A 159 -3.18 21.37 2.58
CA ILE A 159 -3.90 22.61 2.27
C ILE A 159 -5.36 22.40 2.69
N ALA A 160 -5.85 23.20 3.62
CA ALA A 160 -7.23 23.24 4.06
C ALA A 160 -7.93 24.49 3.52
N VAL A 161 -9.11 24.32 2.95
CA VAL A 161 -9.92 25.38 2.35
C VAL A 161 -11.30 25.38 3.01
N GLY A 162 -11.77 26.53 3.47
CA GLY A 162 -13.06 26.61 4.16
C GLY A 162 -13.55 28.04 4.43
N ILE A 163 -14.70 28.12 5.08
CA ILE A 163 -15.34 29.39 5.48
C ILE A 163 -14.80 29.81 6.85
N VAL A 164 -14.45 31.08 7.03
CA VAL A 164 -13.91 31.66 8.29
C VAL A 164 -14.71 32.84 8.80
#